data_AF-A0A553AFE0-F1
#
_entry.id   AF-A0A553AFE0-F1
#
_cell.length_a   1.000
_cell.length_b   1.000
_cell.length_c   1.000
_cell.angle_alpha   90.00
_cell.angle_beta   90.00
_cell.angle_gamma   90.00
#
_symmetry.space_group_name_H-M   'P 1'
#
loop_
_entity.id
_entity.type
_entity.pdbx_description
1 polymer ?
#
loop_
_entity_poly.entity_id
_entity_poly.type
_entity_poly.pdbx_seq_one_letter_code
_entity_poly.pdbx_strand_id
1 'polypeptide(L)'
;MMDKTKLLTLAVIGLLLLNLATMGFLFLNNPKGHGGPGNRPKPQEIIIMKLHLDDKQQESYQQLIQWHRSQIDDFDYQIREAKNKLYLELVKSTIDIKVKDSLIDEIANYQKKIEITHFKHFQDIKKLCRKEQLKDYDVLTEELSKIFSHPPKPKDD
;
A
#
# COMPACT_ATOMS: atom_id res chain seq x y z
N MET A 1 -8.54 44.84 -45.90
CA MET A 1 -8.90 43.41 -45.96
C MET A 1 -7.66 42.64 -45.52
N MET A 2 -7.61 42.13 -44.28
CA MET A 2 -6.44 41.35 -43.86
C MET A 2 -6.43 40.05 -44.65
N ASP A 3 -5.27 39.77 -45.25
CA ASP A 3 -5.06 38.58 -46.06
C ASP A 3 -5.40 37.33 -45.22
N LYS A 4 -6.20 36.42 -45.78
CA LYS A 4 -6.68 35.22 -45.05
C LYS A 4 -5.52 34.41 -44.48
N THR A 5 -4.38 34.42 -45.17
CA THR A 5 -3.12 33.82 -44.74
C THR A 5 -2.56 34.49 -43.50
N LYS A 6 -2.55 35.82 -43.40
CA LYS A 6 -2.05 36.58 -42.24
C LYS A 6 -2.89 36.34 -40.98
N LEU A 7 -4.21 36.23 -41.14
CA LEU A 7 -5.12 35.90 -40.04
C LEU A 7 -4.86 34.47 -39.53
N LEU A 8 -4.68 33.52 -40.46
CA LEU A 8 -4.39 32.12 -40.13
C LEU A 8 -3.01 31.97 -39.46
N THR A 9 -2.00 32.69 -39.95
CA THR A 9 -0.67 32.73 -39.33
C THR A 9 -0.72 33.32 -37.91
N LEU A 10 -1.47 34.42 -37.71
CA LEU A 10 -1.65 35.01 -36.39
C LEU A 10 -2.37 34.05 -35.43
N ALA A 11 -3.40 33.34 -35.90
CA ALA A 11 -4.11 32.34 -35.11
C ALA A 11 -3.21 31.16 -34.71
N VAL A 12 -2.37 30.67 -35.62
CA VAL A 12 -1.41 29.58 -35.34
C VAL A 12 -0.37 30.02 -34.32
N ILE A 13 0.19 31.22 -34.46
CA ILE A 13 1.16 31.78 -33.49
C ILE A 13 0.51 31.96 -32.12
N GLY A 14 -0.71 32.51 -32.08
CA GLY A 14 -1.47 32.67 -30.84
C GLY A 14 -1.76 31.34 -30.14
N LEU A 15 -2.13 30.31 -30.92
CA LEU A 15 -2.38 28.97 -30.39
C LEU A 15 -1.08 28.32 -29.86
N LEU A 16 0.05 28.52 -30.54
CA LEU A 16 1.35 28.04 -30.09
C LEU A 16 1.74 28.67 -28.75
N LEU A 17 1.63 30.00 -28.64
CA LEU A 17 1.93 30.72 -27.41
C LEU A 17 1.00 30.32 -26.26
N LEU A 18 -0.29 30.09 -26.54
CA LEU A 18 -1.24 29.59 -25.55
C LEU A 18 -0.84 28.21 -25.03
N ASN A 19 -0.43 27.29 -25.92
CA ASN A 19 0.04 25.96 -25.53
C ASN A 19 1.34 26.01 -24.73
N LEU A 20 2.27 26.90 -25.08
CA LEU A 20 3.51 27.10 -24.30
C LEU A 20 3.22 27.72 -22.94
N ALA A 21 2.27 28.66 -22.86
CA ALA A 21 1.84 29.27 -21.61
C ALA A 21 1.13 28.27 -20.69
N THR A 22 0.24 27.42 -21.22
CA THR A 22 -0.41 26.35 -20.43
C THR A 22 0.61 25.32 -19.96
N MET A 23 1.57 24.94 -20.80
CA MET A 23 2.64 24.01 -20.41
C MET A 23 3.53 24.63 -19.33
N GLY A 24 3.95 25.90 -19.50
CA GLY A 24 4.70 26.65 -18.50
C GLY A 24 3.94 26.80 -17.18
N PHE A 25 2.65 27.12 -17.24
CA PHE A 25 1.76 27.19 -16.07
C PHE A 25 1.67 25.84 -15.35
N LEU A 26 1.50 24.72 -16.07
CA LEU A 26 1.48 23.39 -15.47
C LEU A 26 2.82 23.02 -14.82
N PHE A 27 3.95 23.40 -15.41
CA PHE A 27 5.28 23.15 -14.84
C PHE A 27 5.61 24.04 -13.63
N LEU A 28 5.20 25.31 -13.65
CA LEU A 28 5.46 26.28 -12.58
C LEU A 28 4.46 26.16 -11.43
N ASN A 29 3.21 25.81 -11.73
CA ASN A 29 2.13 25.62 -10.77
C ASN A 29 1.99 24.16 -10.33
N ASN A 30 3.01 23.33 -10.59
CA ASN A 30 3.10 21.99 -10.02
C ASN A 30 3.33 22.18 -8.52
N PRO A 31 2.31 21.96 -7.65
CA PRO A 31 2.54 22.06 -6.23
C PRO A 31 3.50 20.93 -5.87
N LYS A 32 4.75 21.29 -5.55
CA LYS A 32 5.64 20.40 -4.82
C LYS A 32 5.04 20.25 -3.42
N GLY A 33 4.01 19.40 -3.30
CA GLY A 33 3.24 19.24 -2.08
C GLY A 33 1.86 18.66 -2.38
N HIS A 34 1.73 17.36 -2.11
CA HIS A 34 0.50 16.58 -2.04
C HIS A 34 -0.17 16.15 -3.37
N GLY A 35 -0.05 14.85 -3.65
CA GLY A 35 -1.24 14.09 -4.07
C GLY A 35 -1.25 13.41 -5.43
N GLY A 36 -0.12 12.88 -5.94
CA GLY A 36 -0.20 11.78 -6.91
C GLY A 36 -0.70 10.49 -6.23
N PRO A 37 -1.22 9.49 -6.97
CA PRO A 37 -1.65 8.19 -6.42
C PRO A 37 -0.56 7.39 -5.67
N GLY A 38 0.67 7.92 -5.55
CA GLY A 38 1.77 7.36 -4.75
C GLY A 38 2.11 8.12 -3.46
N ASN A 39 1.39 9.18 -3.08
CA ASN A 39 1.77 10.04 -1.95
C ASN A 39 0.99 9.78 -0.65
N ARG A 40 0.40 8.58 -0.50
CA ARG A 40 -0.20 8.20 0.78
C ARG A 40 0.94 7.99 1.79
N PRO A 41 0.88 8.61 2.97
CA PRO A 41 1.88 8.39 4.00
C PRO A 41 1.92 6.89 4.32
N LYS A 42 3.12 6.35 4.49
CA LYS A 42 3.29 4.92 4.76
C LYS A 42 2.62 4.58 6.10
N PRO A 43 2.11 3.34 6.30
CA PRO A 43 1.54 2.93 7.57
C PRO A 43 2.42 3.28 8.77
N GLN A 44 3.73 3.05 8.66
CA GLN A 44 4.71 3.43 9.67
C GLN A 44 4.68 4.92 10.03
N GLU A 45 4.63 5.81 9.04
CA GLU A 45 4.62 7.27 9.25
C GLU A 45 3.33 7.71 9.96
N ILE A 46 2.20 7.11 9.58
CA ILE A 46 0.90 7.36 10.21
C ILE A 46 0.94 6.98 11.69
N ILE A 47 1.52 5.82 12.02
CA ILE A 47 1.62 5.32 13.40
C ILE A 47 2.52 6.22 14.25
N ILE A 48 3.71 6.58 13.74
CA ILE A 48 4.65 7.47 14.43
C ILE A 48 3.99 8.82 14.73
N MET A 49 3.30 9.39 13.74
CA MET A 49 2.62 10.67 13.86
C MET A 49 1.44 10.62 14.83
N LYS A 50 0.54 9.64 14.70
CA LYS A 50 -0.68 9.55 15.53
C LYS A 50 -0.39 9.20 16.99
N LEU A 51 0.65 8.41 17.25
CA LEU A 51 1.03 8.02 18.61
C LEU A 51 2.11 8.91 19.21
N HIS A 52 2.58 9.91 18.46
CA HIS A 52 3.63 10.82 18.89
C HIS A 52 4.86 10.07 19.44
N LEU A 53 5.33 9.07 18.69
CA LEU A 53 6.45 8.23 19.13
C LEU A 53 7.75 9.04 19.13
N ASP A 54 8.49 8.99 20.24
CA ASP A 54 9.83 9.58 20.31
C ASP A 54 10.90 8.71 19.62
N ASP A 55 12.13 9.23 19.55
CA ASP A 55 13.23 8.57 18.85
C ASP A 55 13.50 7.14 19.35
N LYS A 56 13.45 6.91 20.67
CA LYS A 56 13.68 5.58 21.26
C LYS A 56 12.54 4.61 20.92
N GLN A 57 11.31 5.12 20.94
CA GLN A 57 10.14 4.34 20.54
C GLN A 57 10.20 4.02 19.04
N GLN A 58 10.61 4.97 18.20
CA GLN A 58 10.75 4.78 16.76
C GLN A 58 11.79 3.72 16.40
N GLU A 59 12.95 3.69 17.08
CA GLU A 59 13.96 2.64 16.91
C GLU A 59 13.40 1.24 17.23
N SER A 60 12.72 1.12 18.38
CA SER A 60 12.06 -0.14 18.78
C SER A 60 10.96 -0.53 17.77
N TYR A 61 10.20 0.45 17.28
CA TYR A 61 9.17 0.22 16.28
C TYR A 61 9.73 -0.28 14.95
N GLN A 62 10.90 0.20 14.51
CA GLN A 62 11.56 -0.33 13.31
C GLN A 62 11.82 -1.83 13.40
N GLN A 63 12.29 -2.30 14.57
CA GLN A 63 12.56 -3.72 14.79
C GLN A 63 11.26 -4.54 14.72
N LEU A 64 10.18 -4.04 15.31
CA LEU A 64 8.85 -4.66 15.22
C LEU A 64 8.33 -4.74 13.78
N ILE A 65 8.54 -3.70 12.98
CA ILE A 65 8.17 -3.67 11.56
C ILE A 65 8.99 -4.70 10.77
N GLN A 66 10.30 -4.78 10.99
CA GLN A 66 11.17 -5.73 10.28
C GLN A 66 10.78 -7.17 10.57
N TRP A 67 10.58 -7.50 11.85
CA TRP A 67 10.08 -8.82 12.25
C TRP A 67 8.73 -9.12 11.60
N HIS A 68 7.77 -8.20 11.70
CA HIS A 68 6.43 -8.37 11.13
C HIS A 68 6.48 -8.65 9.63
N ARG A 69 7.19 -7.79 8.86
CA ARG A 69 7.33 -7.98 7.41
C ARG A 69 7.97 -9.31 7.06
N SER A 70 9.04 -9.69 7.74
CA SER A 70 9.69 -10.97 7.50
C SER A 70 8.76 -12.17 7.73
N GLN A 71 7.90 -12.13 8.74
CA GLN A 71 6.92 -13.20 8.99
C GLN A 71 5.82 -13.23 7.93
N ILE A 72 5.27 -12.08 7.56
CA ILE A 72 4.23 -11.99 6.53
C ILE A 72 4.77 -12.44 5.17
N ASP A 73 5.98 -12.01 4.80
CA ASP A 73 6.62 -12.38 3.53
C ASP A 73 6.86 -13.91 3.44
N ASP A 74 7.28 -14.55 4.54
CA ASP A 74 7.41 -16.02 4.60
C ASP A 74 6.06 -16.70 4.45
N PHE A 75 5.03 -16.30 5.22
CA PHE A 75 3.71 -16.94 5.11
C PHE A 75 3.07 -16.74 3.73
N ASP A 76 3.21 -15.57 3.13
CA ASP A 76 2.76 -15.31 1.75
C ASP A 76 3.50 -16.17 0.73
N TYR A 77 4.80 -16.39 0.94
CA TYR A 77 5.57 -17.34 0.13
C TYR A 77 5.01 -18.77 0.26
N GLN A 78 4.78 -19.25 1.48
CA GLN A 78 4.22 -20.59 1.70
C GLN A 78 2.82 -20.74 1.10
N ILE A 79 1.98 -19.71 1.19
CA ILE A 79 0.65 -19.69 0.55
C ILE A 79 0.76 -19.81 -0.96
N ARG A 80 1.69 -19.08 -1.59
CA ARG A 80 1.91 -19.18 -3.04
C ARG A 80 2.36 -20.59 -3.42
N GLU A 81 3.29 -21.17 -2.67
CA GLU A 81 3.78 -22.54 -2.92
C GLU A 81 2.67 -23.59 -2.76
N ALA A 82 1.87 -23.51 -1.70
CA ALA A 82 0.74 -24.41 -1.50
C ALA A 82 -0.31 -24.27 -2.61
N LYS A 83 -0.60 -23.04 -3.07
CA LYS A 83 -1.48 -22.79 -4.22
C LYS A 83 -0.92 -23.37 -5.52
N ASN A 84 0.37 -23.20 -5.77
CA ASN A 84 1.02 -23.78 -6.95
C ASN A 84 0.86 -25.30 -6.97
N LYS A 85 1.15 -25.98 -5.85
CA LYS A 85 0.94 -27.42 -5.70
C LYS A 85 -0.52 -27.82 -5.90
N LEU A 86 -1.45 -27.07 -5.31
CA LEU A 86 -2.89 -27.32 -5.42
C LEU A 86 -3.35 -27.25 -6.88
N TYR A 87 -2.87 -26.29 -7.66
CA TYR A 87 -3.26 -26.15 -9.06
C TYR A 87 -2.56 -27.14 -9.99
N LEU A 88 -1.36 -27.64 -9.64
CA LEU A 88 -0.71 -28.73 -10.38
C LEU A 88 -1.51 -30.03 -10.32
N GLU A 89 -2.32 -30.26 -9.27
CA GLU A 89 -3.21 -31.42 -9.18
C GLU A 89 -4.24 -31.47 -10.33
N LEU A 90 -4.57 -30.32 -10.95
CA LEU A 90 -5.51 -30.24 -12.08
C LEU A 90 -5.00 -30.92 -13.36
N VAL A 91 -3.69 -31.20 -13.46
CA VAL A 91 -3.10 -31.90 -14.61
C VAL A 91 -3.36 -33.42 -14.54
N LYS A 92 -3.69 -33.95 -13.36
CA LYS A 92 -3.92 -35.39 -13.17
C LYS A 92 -5.27 -35.82 -13.76
N SER A 93 -5.34 -37.03 -14.29
CA SER A 93 -6.58 -37.63 -14.82
C SER A 93 -7.68 -37.79 -13.78
N THR A 94 -7.28 -37.92 -12.51
CA THR A 94 -8.14 -38.06 -11.35
C THR A 94 -7.56 -37.23 -10.21
N ILE A 95 -8.39 -36.40 -9.60
CA ILE A 95 -8.00 -35.54 -8.49
C ILE A 95 -7.93 -36.38 -7.21
N ASP A 96 -6.79 -36.35 -6.52
CA ASP A 96 -6.68 -36.89 -5.18
C ASP A 96 -7.32 -35.92 -4.18
N ILE A 97 -8.51 -36.28 -3.70
CA ILE A 97 -9.30 -35.46 -2.78
C ILE A 97 -8.53 -35.18 -1.49
N LYS A 98 -7.77 -36.17 -0.96
CA LYS A 98 -7.02 -36.01 0.29
C LYS A 98 -5.89 -34.99 0.13
N VAL A 99 -5.17 -35.06 -0.99
CA VAL A 99 -4.10 -34.09 -1.29
C VAL A 99 -4.67 -32.69 -1.47
N LYS A 100 -5.76 -32.56 -2.25
CA LYS A 100 -6.45 -31.29 -2.46
C LYS A 100 -6.94 -30.67 -1.15
N ASP A 101 -7.63 -31.44 -0.30
CA ASP A 101 -8.13 -30.94 1.00
C ASP A 101 -6.95 -30.56 1.93
N SER A 102 -5.90 -31.37 1.99
CA SER A 102 -4.71 -31.06 2.79
C SER A 102 -4.02 -29.75 2.37
N LEU A 103 -3.92 -29.47 1.06
CA LEU A 103 -3.32 -28.24 0.56
C LEU A 103 -4.20 -27.01 0.85
N ILE A 104 -5.52 -27.17 0.81
CA ILE A 104 -6.47 -26.13 1.19
C ILE A 104 -6.34 -25.81 2.68
N ASP A 105 -6.26 -26.84 3.53
CA ASP A 105 -6.06 -26.68 4.97
C ASP A 105 -4.72 -25.99 5.29
N GLU A 106 -3.67 -26.32 4.55
CA GLU A 106 -2.36 -25.67 4.66
C GLU A 106 -2.45 -24.17 4.33
N ILE A 107 -3.11 -23.80 3.23
CA ILE A 107 -3.37 -22.39 2.87
C ILE A 107 -4.16 -21.68 3.98
N ALA A 108 -5.22 -22.31 4.49
CA ALA A 108 -6.04 -21.74 5.57
C ALA A 108 -5.23 -21.53 6.86
N ASN A 109 -4.34 -22.47 7.19
CA ASN A 109 -3.46 -22.36 8.36
C ASN A 109 -2.46 -21.20 8.22
N TYR A 110 -1.87 -20.99 7.05
CA TYR A 110 -0.98 -19.84 6.84
C TYR A 110 -1.74 -18.51 6.88
N GLN A 111 -2.95 -18.44 6.34
CA GLN A 111 -3.81 -17.25 6.48
C GLN A 111 -4.13 -16.95 7.95
N LYS A 112 -4.42 -17.98 8.75
CA LYS A 112 -4.59 -17.84 10.20
C LYS A 112 -3.33 -17.27 10.87
N LYS A 113 -2.14 -17.75 10.48
CA LYS A 113 -0.87 -17.24 11.04
C LYS A 113 -0.62 -15.78 10.67
N ILE A 114 -0.99 -15.35 9.47
CA ILE A 114 -0.96 -13.95 9.04
C ILE A 114 -1.81 -13.09 9.98
N GLU A 115 -3.08 -13.46 10.21
CA GLU A 115 -3.97 -12.69 11.10
C GLU A 115 -3.49 -12.66 12.57
N ILE A 116 -2.95 -13.77 13.07
CA ILE A 116 -2.32 -13.81 14.40
C ILE A 116 -1.13 -12.83 14.45
N THR A 117 -0.34 -12.76 13.38
CA THR A 117 0.84 -11.90 13.28
C THR A 117 0.44 -10.43 13.19
N HIS A 118 -0.60 -10.08 12.43
CA HIS A 118 -1.19 -8.73 12.40
C HIS A 118 -1.64 -8.31 13.79
N PHE A 119 -2.44 -9.14 14.47
CA PHE A 119 -2.94 -8.83 15.80
C PHE A 119 -1.80 -8.64 16.81
N LYS A 120 -0.78 -9.52 16.77
CA LYS A 120 0.42 -9.40 17.60
C LYS A 120 1.18 -8.09 17.32
N HIS A 121 1.32 -7.68 16.06
CA HIS A 121 1.97 -6.41 15.72
C HIS A 121 1.27 -5.22 16.38
N PHE A 122 -0.07 -5.19 16.36
CA PHE A 122 -0.83 -4.15 17.04
C PHE A 122 -0.67 -4.22 18.57
N GLN A 123 -0.65 -5.41 19.16
CA GLN A 123 -0.34 -5.57 20.59
C GLN A 123 1.07 -5.06 20.94
N ASP A 124 2.06 -5.30 20.09
CA ASP A 124 3.43 -4.86 20.33
C ASP A 124 3.55 -3.32 20.16
N ILE A 125 2.81 -2.70 19.23
CA ILE A 125 2.64 -1.24 19.17
C ILE A 125 2.03 -0.71 20.47
N LYS A 126 0.98 -1.35 21.01
CA LYS A 126 0.38 -0.94 22.28
C LYS A 126 1.38 -0.97 23.44
N LYS A 127 2.23 -1.99 23.50
CA LYS A 127 3.28 -2.13 24.54
C LYS A 127 4.37 -1.07 24.43
N LEU A 128 4.59 -0.54 23.23
CA LEU A 128 5.54 0.55 22.99
C LEU A 128 5.04 1.89 23.55
N CYS A 129 3.73 2.08 23.61
CA CYS A 129 3.11 3.30 24.11
C CYS A 129 3.33 3.51 25.61
N ARG A 130 3.63 4.75 25.99
CA ARG A 130 3.54 5.21 27.38
C ARG A 130 2.09 5.45 27.79
N LYS A 131 1.85 5.64 29.08
CA LYS A 131 0.50 5.81 29.64
C LYS A 131 -0.29 6.93 28.96
N GLU A 132 0.37 8.04 28.66
CA GLU A 132 -0.22 9.21 28.00
C GLU A 132 -0.60 8.95 26.53
N GLN A 133 0.08 8.01 25.84
CA GLN A 133 -0.17 7.66 24.43
C GLN A 133 -1.28 6.59 24.27
N LEU A 134 -1.72 5.95 25.36
CA LEU A 134 -2.71 4.86 25.27
C LEU A 134 -4.07 5.33 24.75
N LYS A 135 -4.45 6.60 25.04
CA LYS A 135 -5.69 7.17 24.52
C LYS A 135 -5.65 7.33 22.99
N ASP A 136 -4.52 7.77 22.46
CA ASP A 136 -4.31 7.91 21.01
C ASP A 136 -4.25 6.54 20.33
N TYR A 137 -3.69 5.54 21.01
CA TYR A 137 -3.72 4.16 20.56
C TYR A 137 -5.15 3.62 20.46
N ASP A 138 -6.00 3.86 21.46
CA ASP A 138 -7.39 3.39 21.43
C ASP A 138 -8.15 4.01 20.24
N VAL A 139 -7.97 5.31 19.96
CA VAL A 139 -8.55 5.98 18.77
C VAL A 139 -7.98 5.39 17.47
N LEU A 140 -6.67 5.12 17.43
CA LEU A 140 -6.02 4.51 16.26
C LEU A 140 -6.63 3.15 15.89
N THR A 141 -7.13 2.37 16.86
CA THR A 141 -7.69 1.03 16.60
C THR A 141 -8.86 1.03 15.61
N GLU A 142 -9.63 2.12 15.57
CA GLU A 142 -10.76 2.29 14.64
C GLU A 142 -10.31 2.44 13.18
N GLU A 143 -9.05 2.83 12.97
CA GLU A 143 -8.49 3.11 11.64
C GLU A 143 -7.52 2.04 11.14
N LEU A 144 -7.13 1.06 11.98
CA LEU A 144 -6.09 0.07 11.64
C LEU A 144 -6.38 -0.67 10.34
N SER A 145 -7.61 -1.17 10.15
CA SER A 145 -7.99 -1.87 8.90
C SER A 145 -7.78 -1.00 7.66
N LYS A 146 -8.09 0.30 7.74
CA LYS A 146 -7.89 1.24 6.64
C LYS A 146 -6.41 1.52 6.38
N ILE A 147 -5.62 1.73 7.45
CA ILE A 147 -4.19 2.04 7.36
C ILE A 147 -3.41 0.87 6.76
N PHE A 148 -3.74 -0.36 7.16
CA PHE A 148 -3.02 -1.58 6.75
C PHE A 148 -3.70 -2.32 5.60
N SER A 149 -4.78 -1.80 5.04
CA SER A 149 -5.35 -2.34 3.81
C SER A 149 -4.39 -2.18 2.63
N HIS A 150 -4.27 -3.24 1.82
CA HIS A 150 -3.53 -3.14 0.56
C HIS A 150 -4.24 -2.12 -0.34
N PRO A 151 -3.54 -1.09 -0.86
CA PRO A 151 -4.14 -0.22 -1.85
C PRO A 151 -4.56 -1.08 -3.05
N PRO A 152 -5.74 -0.82 -3.64
CA PRO A 152 -6.13 -1.51 -4.86
C PRO A 152 -5.02 -1.31 -5.89
N LYS A 153 -4.54 -2.41 -6.51
CA LYS A 153 -3.59 -2.31 -7.61
C LYS A 153 -4.21 -1.40 -8.69
N PRO A 154 -3.43 -0.49 -9.30
CA PRO A 154 -3.89 0.23 -10.48
C PRO A 154 -4.44 -0.81 -11.47
N LYS A 155 -5.61 -0.54 -12.05
CA LYS A 155 -6.04 -1.31 -13.21
C LYS A 155 -5.05 -0.99 -14.32
N ASP A 156 -4.31 -1.99 -14.75
CA ASP A 156 -3.64 -1.96 -16.04
C ASP A 156 -4.76 -2.09 -17.08
N ASP A 157 -5.34 -0.96 -17.48
CA ASP A 157 -6.24 -0.85 -18.65
C ASP A 157 -5.39 -0.78 -19.94
#